data_AF-A0A9D4MFH0-F1
#
_entry.id   AF-A0A9D4MFH0-F1
#
_cell.length_a   1.000
_cell.length_b   1.000
_cell.length_c   1.000
_cell.angle_alpha   90.00
_cell.angle_beta   90.00
_cell.angle_gamma   90.00
#
_symmetry.space_group_name_H-M   'P 1'
#
loop_
_entity.id
_entity.type
_entity.pdbx_description
1 polymer ?
#
loop_
_entity_poly.entity_id
_entity_poly.type
_entity_poly.pdbx_seq_one_letter_code
_entity_poly.pdbx_strand_id
1 'polypeptide(L)' 'MIDGLDGVVKVNNFLSALDMKEVHPENLKLMENQAWEFIETVAKESSKGTVQEKMAHEISSL' A
#
# COMPACT_ATOMS: atom_id res chain seq x y z
N MET A 1 -9.19 -1.70 0.85
CA MET A 1 -10.17 -2.70 0.40
C MET A 1 -11.22 -1.98 -0.40
N ILE A 2 -11.11 -2.07 -1.73
CA ILE A 2 -12.16 -1.73 -2.70
C ILE A 2 -13.26 -2.81 -2.53
N ASP A 3 -13.81 -2.91 -1.33
CA ASP A 3 -14.86 -3.85 -0.99
C ASP A 3 -16.19 -3.19 -1.31
N GLY A 4 -16.61 -3.38 -2.56
CA GLY A 4 -17.92 -3.01 -3.06
C GLY A 4 -17.87 -2.22 -4.35
N LEU A 5 -18.98 -2.27 -5.09
CA LEU A 5 -19.23 -1.50 -6.32
C LEU A 5 -18.82 -0.02 -6.17
N ASP A 6 -18.95 0.51 -4.96
CA ASP A 6 -18.66 1.90 -4.59
C ASP A 6 -17.16 2.26 -4.67
N GLY A 7 -16.24 1.32 -4.43
CA GLY A 7 -14.80 1.61 -4.48
C GLY A 7 -14.30 1.85 -5.91
N VAL A 8 -14.75 1.03 -6.86
CA VAL A 8 -14.42 1.18 -8.29
C VAL A 8 -15.00 2.48 -8.83
N VAL A 9 -16.25 2.78 -8.49
CA VAL A 9 -16.93 4.01 -8.91
C VAL A 9 -16.18 5.24 -8.38
N LYS A 10 -15.74 5.26 -7.13
CA LYS A 10 -14.96 6.37 -6.57
C LYS A 10 -13.65 6.61 -7.30
N VAL A 11 -12.90 5.55 -7.61
CA VAL A 11 -11.63 5.66 -8.34
C VAL A 11 -11.86 6.17 -9.75
N ASN A 12 -12.83 5.61 -10.48
CA ASN A 12 -13.13 6.06 -11.83
C ASN A 12 -13.68 7.48 -11.87
N ASN A 13 -14.51 7.89 -10.91
CA ASN A 13 -14.97 9.27 -10.79
C ASN A 13 -13.80 10.25 -10.55
N PHE A 14 -12.82 9.86 -9.73
CA PHE A 14 -11.61 10.66 -9.52
C PHE A 14 -10.78 10.77 -10.79
N LEU A 15 -10.58 9.67 -11.52
CA LEU A 15 -9.85 9.67 -12.79
C LEU A 15 -10.55 10.54 -13.84
N SER A 16 -11.87 10.42 -13.97
CA SER A 16 -12.67 11.24 -14.88
C SER A 16 -12.62 12.74 -14.52
N ALA A 17 -12.57 13.08 -13.22
CA ALA A 17 -12.37 14.47 -12.79
C ALA A 17 -10.99 15.04 -13.17
N LEU A 18 -10.01 14.17 -13.43
CA LEU A 18 -8.67 14.53 -13.89
C LEU A 18 -8.51 14.43 -15.42
N ASP A 19 -9.61 14.25 -16.17
CA ASP A 19 -9.61 13.98 -17.62
C ASP A 19 -8.77 12.74 -18.00
N MET A 20 -8.71 11.76 -17.10
CA MET A 20 -8.03 10.49 -17.31
C MET A 20 -9.03 9.41 -17.70
N LYS A 21 -8.55 8.41 -18.46
CA LYS A 21 -9.36 7.26 -18.82
C LYS A 21 -9.69 6.43 -17.59
N GLU A 22 -10.96 6.05 -17.49
CA GLU A 22 -11.43 5.08 -16.50
C GLU A 22 -10.70 3.74 -16.62
N VAL A 23 -10.57 3.06 -15.49
CA VAL A 23 -9.88 1.77 -15.40
C VAL A 23 -10.90 0.66 -15.20
N HIS A 24 -10.70 -0.45 -15.90
CA HIS A 24 -11.54 -1.63 -15.75
C HIS A 24 -11.47 -2.17 -14.31
N PRO A 25 -12.58 -2.63 -13.71
CA PRO A 25 -12.62 -3.12 -12.33
C PRO A 25 -11.54 -4.16 -11.99
N GLU A 26 -11.22 -5.05 -12.94
CA GLU A 26 -10.19 -6.09 -12.78
C GLU A 26 -8.79 -5.51 -12.61
N ASN A 27 -8.47 -4.45 -13.35
CA ASN A 27 -7.17 -3.77 -13.26
C ASN A 27 -7.06 -2.99 -11.95
N LEU A 28 -8.16 -2.40 -11.47
CA LEU A 28 -8.20 -1.74 -10.16
C LEU A 28 -7.95 -2.74 -9.03
N LYS A 29 -8.52 -3.94 -9.12
CA LYS A 29 -8.28 -5.01 -8.15
C LYS A 29 -6.83 -5.50 -8.17
N LEU A 30 -6.22 -5.60 -9.36
CA LEU A 30 -4.80 -5.92 -9.49
C LEU A 30 -3.92 -4.84 -8.84
N MET A 31 -4.21 -3.57 -9.09
CA MET A 31 -3.50 -2.44 -8.48
C MET A 31 -3.62 -2.45 -6.95
N GLU A 32 -4.80 -2.77 -6.41
CA GLU A 32 -5.00 -2.89 -4.97
C GLU A 32 -4.13 -4.00 -4.36
N ASN A 33 -4.10 -5.18 -4.97
CA ASN A 33 -3.26 -6.28 -4.49
C ASN A 33 -1.77 -5.89 -4.49
N GLN A 34 -1.30 -5.25 -5.56
CA GLN A 34 0.09 -4.78 -5.66
C GLN A 34 0.41 -3.72 -4.61
N ALA A 35 -0.51 -2.78 -4.36
CA ALA A 35 -0.35 -1.77 -3.32
C ALA A 35 -0.27 -2.42 -1.92
N TRP A 36 -1.05 -3.48 -1.68
CA TRP A 36 -0.99 -4.24 -0.43
C TRP A 36 0.35 -4.95 -0.24
N GLU A 37 0.84 -5.67 -1.26
CA GLU A 37 2.14 -6.34 -1.23
C GLU A 37 3.29 -5.36 -0.99
N PHE A 38 3.21 -4.17 -1.61
CA PHE A 38 4.17 -3.11 -1.37
C PHE A 38 4.14 -2.61 0.08
N ILE A 39 2.96 -2.31 0.62
CA ILE A 39 2.79 -1.86 2.02
C ILE A 39 3.33 -2.92 2.98
N GLU A 40 3.03 -4.21 2.75
CA GLU A 40 3.59 -5.30 3.54
C GLU A 40 5.12 -5.35 3.49
N THR A 41 5.69 -5.14 2.30
CA THR A 41 7.14 -5.14 2.11
C THR A 41 7.80 -3.99 2.87
N VAL A 42 7.28 -2.78 2.72
CA VAL A 42 7.74 -1.59 3.44
C VAL A 42 7.60 -1.76 4.95
N ALA A 43 6.50 -2.33 5.45
CA ALA A 43 6.31 -2.61 6.87
C ALA A 43 7.34 -3.63 7.41
N LYS A 44 7.63 -4.69 6.64
CA LYS A 44 8.67 -5.68 6.98
C LYS A 44 10.07 -5.05 6.97
N GLU A 45 10.35 -4.13 6.07
CA GLU A 45 11.65 -3.45 6.02
C GLU A 45 11.80 -2.40 7.14
N SER A 46 10.76 -1.63 7.41
CA SER A 46 10.74 -0.65 8.50
C SER A 46 10.91 -1.31 9.88
N SER A 47 10.32 -2.48 10.08
CA SER A 47 10.54 -3.26 11.31
C SER A 47 11.96 -3.83 11.43
N LYS A 48 12.66 -4.13 10.33
CA LYS A 48 14.06 -4.58 10.37
C LYS A 48 15.01 -3.49 10.85
N GLY A 49 14.82 -2.24 10.39
CA GLY A 49 15.63 -1.10 10.83
C GLY A 49 15.49 -0.82 12.33
N THR A 50 14.25 -0.84 12.83
CA THR A 50 13.97 -0.62 14.26
C THR A 50 14.43 -1.77 15.16
N VAL A 51 14.42 -3.01 14.69
CA VAL A 51 14.93 -4.17 15.44
C VAL A 51 16.46 -4.18 15.49
N GLN A 52 17.15 -3.83 14.40
CA GLN A 52 18.61 -3.68 14.41
C GLN A 52 19.06 -2.51 15.29
N GLU A 53 18.39 -1.35 15.24
CA GLU A 53 18.70 -0.22 16.12
C GLU A 53 18.45 -0.56 17.59
N LYS A 54 17.35 -1.26 17.92
CA LYS A 54 17.08 -1.69 19.30
C LYS A 54 18.15 -2.68 19.81
N MET A 55 18.53 -3.67 19.01
CA MET A 55 19.61 -4.59 19.39
C MET A 55 20.96 -3.88 19.53
N ALA A 56 21.28 -2.93 18.66
CA ALA A 56 22.52 -2.16 18.74
C ALA A 56 22.57 -1.24 19.98
N HIS A 57 21.42 -0.65 20.35
CA HIS A 57 21.29 0.15 21.58
C HIS A 57 21.41 -0.73 22.84
N GLU A 58 20.79 -1.90 22.88
CA GLU A 58 20.89 -2.82 24.02
C GLU A 58 22.34 -3.30 24.24
N ILE A 59 23.05 -3.69 23.17
CA ILE A 59 24.46 -4.12 23.26
C ILE A 59 25.39 -2.98 23.68
N SER A 60 25.13 -1.73 23.25
CA SER A 60 25.94 -0.57 23.67
C SER A 60 25.63 -0.08 25.09
N SER A 61 24.56 -0.57 25.71
CA SER A 61 24.12 -0.21 27.07
C SER A 61 24.50 -1.25 28.14
N LEU A 62 25.19 -2.33 27.73
CA LEU A 62 25.82 -3.34 28.60
C LEU A 62 27.30 -3.04 28.79
#